data_AF-A0A4Q0B1L4-F1
#
_entry.id   AF-A0A4Q0B1L4-F1
#
_cell.length_a   1.000
_cell.length_b   1.000
_cell.length_c   1.000
_cell.angle_alpha   90.00
_cell.angle_beta   90.00
_cell.angle_gamma   90.00
#
_symmetry.space_group_name_H-M   'P 1'
#
loop_
_entity.id
_entity.type
_entity.pdbx_description
1 polymer ?
#
loop_
_entity_poly.entity_id
_entity_poly.type
_entity_poly.pdbx_seq_one_letter_code
_entity_poly.pdbx_strand_id
1 'polypeptide(L)'
;MFEQILQLVQQHAQDAVVNNPAVPNENNEAVMQEAGHSITNGLQNLLSGCGLNTLFQGGNVSTNNPAIQNISSNFISSITQKFGISSEAASGIAASVIPNVLNSIQNMGNGSGDIQNILSSLTSGNTNFWGIANSIGSKLGLDKDVDVDFDDLKKLF
;
A
#
# COMPACT_ATOMS: atom_id res chain seq x y z
N MET A 1 4.57 7.70 -9.34
CA MET A 1 3.58 6.82 -8.67
C MET A 1 2.94 7.49 -7.47
N PHE A 2 3.72 7.98 -6.48
CA PHE A 2 3.15 8.68 -5.33
C PHE A 2 2.16 9.80 -5.71
N GLU A 3 2.50 10.63 -6.70
CA GLU A 3 1.60 11.68 -7.20
C GLU A 3 0.27 11.14 -7.75
N GLN A 4 0.27 9.97 -8.41
CA GLN A 4 -0.96 9.34 -8.91
C GLN A 4 -1.80 8.81 -7.74
N ILE A 5 -1.16 8.22 -6.72
CA ILE A 5 -1.84 7.83 -5.48
C ILE A 5 -2.44 9.07 -4.81
N LEU A 6 -1.68 10.17 -4.74
CA LEU A 6 -2.15 11.41 -4.14
C LEU A 6 -3.35 12.00 -4.91
N GLN A 7 -3.34 11.94 -6.24
CA GLN A 7 -4.49 12.34 -7.05
C GLN A 7 -5.73 11.48 -6.77
N LEU A 8 -5.56 10.17 -6.66
CA LEU A 8 -6.66 9.26 -6.28
C LEU A 8 -7.16 9.57 -4.87
N VAL A 9 -6.26 9.83 -3.92
CA VAL A 9 -6.63 10.24 -2.57
C VAL A 9 -7.42 11.53 -2.61
N GLN A 10 -6.96 12.56 -3.32
CA GLN A 10 -7.69 13.82 -3.43
C GLN A 10 -9.11 13.62 -3.98
N GLN A 11 -9.26 12.76 -4.98
CA GLN A 11 -10.55 12.42 -5.57
C GLN A 11 -11.49 11.71 -4.57
N HIS A 12 -10.98 10.78 -3.78
CA HIS A 12 -11.79 9.97 -2.84
C HIS A 12 -11.93 10.59 -1.44
N ALA A 13 -11.04 11.52 -1.09
CA ALA A 13 -11.03 12.19 0.21
C ALA A 13 -11.85 13.49 0.22
N GLN A 14 -12.35 13.96 -0.91
CA GLN A 14 -13.06 15.22 -1.00
C GLN A 14 -14.28 15.24 -0.07
N ASP A 15 -15.14 14.22 -0.11
CA ASP A 15 -16.29 14.13 0.81
C ASP A 15 -15.89 13.77 2.25
N ALA A 16 -14.91 12.87 2.41
CA ALA A 16 -14.53 12.36 3.72
C ALA A 16 -13.69 13.34 4.55
N VAL A 17 -12.94 14.24 3.89
CA VAL A 17 -11.97 15.16 4.51
C VAL A 17 -12.41 16.61 4.31
N VAL A 18 -12.72 17.04 3.08
CA VAL A 18 -13.05 18.46 2.82
C VAL A 18 -14.45 18.83 3.30
N ASN A 19 -15.42 17.94 3.11
CA ASN A 19 -16.79 18.15 3.57
C ASN A 19 -17.01 17.72 5.03
N ASN A 20 -15.95 17.34 5.76
CA ASN A 20 -16.04 16.80 7.10
C ASN A 20 -15.75 17.88 8.17
N PRO A 21 -16.73 18.23 9.02
CA PRO A 21 -16.55 19.28 10.03
C PRO A 21 -15.53 18.91 11.12
N ALA A 22 -15.17 17.63 11.25
CA ALA A 22 -14.16 17.17 12.20
C ALA A 22 -12.71 17.38 11.70
N VAL A 23 -12.53 17.78 10.43
CA VAL A 23 -11.22 18.11 9.87
C VAL A 23 -11.16 19.62 9.65
N PRO A 24 -10.21 20.34 10.28
CA PRO A 24 -9.99 21.75 9.96
C PRO A 24 -9.63 21.91 8.48
N ASN A 25 -10.26 22.85 7.78
CA ASN A 25 -10.03 23.04 6.35
C ASN A 25 -8.55 23.26 5.98
N GLU A 26 -7.81 23.86 6.90
CA GLU A 26 -6.36 24.11 6.84
C GLU A 26 -5.55 22.80 6.77
N ASN A 27 -6.08 21.74 7.37
CA ASN A 27 -5.45 20.42 7.45
C ASN A 27 -5.91 19.49 6.32
N ASN A 28 -6.89 19.87 5.48
CA ASN A 28 -7.43 18.99 4.44
C ASN A 28 -6.34 18.44 3.53
N GLU A 29 -5.49 19.30 2.98
CA GLU A 29 -4.38 18.89 2.12
C GLU A 29 -3.38 17.99 2.84
N ALA A 30 -3.05 18.33 4.09
CA ALA A 30 -2.09 17.57 4.88
C ALA A 30 -2.61 16.18 5.26
N VAL A 31 -3.91 16.06 5.57
CA VAL A 31 -4.59 14.78 5.81
C VAL A 31 -4.60 13.93 4.53
N MET A 32 -4.89 14.52 3.38
CA MET A 32 -4.84 13.83 2.09
C MET A 32 -3.41 13.35 1.75
N GLN A 33 -2.40 14.17 2.02
CA GLN A 33 -1.00 13.76 1.87
C GLN A 33 -0.64 12.58 2.79
N GLU A 34 -1.06 12.62 4.05
CA GLU A 34 -0.80 11.56 5.02
C GLU A 34 -1.50 10.23 4.64
N ALA A 35 -2.71 10.31 4.06
CA ALA A 35 -3.37 9.14 3.47
C ALA A 35 -2.56 8.56 2.32
N GLY A 36 -2.07 9.41 1.40
CA GLY A 36 -1.18 9.00 0.32
C GLY A 36 0.10 8.33 0.83
N HIS A 37 0.73 8.89 1.85
CA HIS A 37 1.92 8.32 2.49
C HIS A 37 1.62 6.97 3.15
N SER A 38 0.54 6.87 3.91
CA SER A 38 0.15 5.65 4.61
C SER A 38 -0.13 4.51 3.63
N ILE A 39 -0.84 4.80 2.53
CA ILE A 39 -1.12 3.84 1.46
C ILE A 39 0.18 3.41 0.78
N THR A 40 1.05 4.35 0.43
CA THR A 40 2.33 4.06 -0.23
C THR A 40 3.22 3.19 0.65
N ASN A 41 3.38 3.56 1.93
CA ASN A 41 4.16 2.81 2.91
C ASN A 41 3.56 1.41 3.15
N GLY A 42 2.23 1.31 3.20
CA GLY A 42 1.51 0.06 3.25
C GLY A 42 1.82 -0.87 2.09
N LEU A 43 1.71 -0.36 0.86
CA LEU A 43 2.02 -1.11 -0.36
C LEU A 43 3.49 -1.55 -0.39
N GLN A 44 4.42 -0.69 0.05
CA GLN A 44 5.83 -1.06 0.17
C GLN A 44 6.05 -2.18 1.19
N ASN A 45 5.42 -2.11 2.37
CA ASN A 45 5.50 -3.16 3.39
C ASN A 45 4.94 -4.50 2.87
N LEU A 46 3.82 -4.46 2.17
CA LEU A 46 3.21 -5.65 1.56
C LEU A 46 4.09 -6.22 0.46
N LEU A 47 4.75 -5.37 -0.32
CA LEU A 47 5.69 -5.82 -1.33
C LEU A 47 6.88 -6.55 -0.69
N SER A 48 7.49 -5.99 0.35
CA SER A 48 8.57 -6.65 1.09
C SER A 48 8.14 -7.97 1.74
N GLY A 49 6.86 -8.09 2.12
CA GLY A 49 6.28 -9.30 2.71
C GLY A 49 5.63 -10.28 1.72
N CYS A 50 5.70 -10.04 0.41
CA CYS A 50 4.97 -10.80 -0.62
C CYS A 50 3.43 -10.79 -0.48
N GLY A 51 2.88 -9.90 0.35
CA GLY A 51 1.45 -9.74 0.60
C GLY A 51 0.70 -8.90 -0.44
N LEU A 52 1.39 -8.36 -1.44
CA LEU A 52 0.74 -7.59 -2.50
C LEU A 52 -0.24 -8.45 -3.31
N ASN A 53 0.11 -9.73 -3.52
CA ASN A 53 -0.76 -10.69 -4.21
C ASN A 53 -2.02 -10.99 -3.40
N THR A 54 -1.95 -11.03 -2.07
CA THR A 54 -3.12 -11.27 -1.22
C THR A 54 -4.01 -10.04 -1.07
N LEU A 55 -3.46 -8.83 -1.22
CA LEU A 55 -4.24 -7.59 -1.23
C LEU A 55 -5.13 -7.47 -2.48
N PHE A 56 -4.58 -7.82 -3.64
CA PHE A 56 -5.28 -7.69 -4.94
C PHE A 56 -5.81 -9.02 -5.49
N GLN A 57 -5.82 -10.07 -4.66
CA GLN A 57 -6.31 -11.39 -5.06
C GLN A 57 -7.79 -11.32 -5.44
N GLY A 58 -8.15 -11.84 -6.62
CA GLY A 58 -9.55 -11.93 -7.04
C GLY A 58 -10.16 -10.61 -7.56
N GLY A 59 -9.34 -9.63 -7.94
CA GLY A 59 -9.81 -8.43 -8.63
C GLY A 59 -10.53 -7.41 -7.75
N ASN A 60 -10.62 -7.65 -6.43
CA ASN A 60 -11.22 -6.71 -5.49
C ASN A 60 -10.38 -6.57 -4.22
N VAL A 61 -10.18 -5.33 -3.80
CA VAL A 61 -9.59 -4.99 -2.51
C VAL A 61 -10.62 -5.22 -1.39
N SER A 62 -10.47 -6.31 -0.64
CA SER A 62 -11.37 -6.63 0.48
C SER A 62 -11.08 -5.77 1.70
N THR A 63 -12.05 -5.01 2.19
CA THR A 63 -11.97 -4.20 3.43
C THR A 63 -11.61 -5.00 4.68
N ASN A 64 -11.81 -6.32 4.66
CA ASN A 64 -11.41 -7.23 5.73
C ASN A 64 -9.94 -7.67 5.65
N ASN A 65 -9.19 -7.21 4.65
CA ASN A 65 -7.80 -7.58 4.49
C ASN A 65 -6.94 -6.98 5.63
N PRO A 66 -6.13 -7.79 6.34
CA PRO A 66 -5.25 -7.30 7.41
C PRO A 66 -4.31 -6.18 6.96
N ALA A 67 -3.92 -6.17 5.70
CA ALA A 67 -3.10 -5.12 5.13
C ALA A 67 -3.81 -3.76 5.15
N ILE A 68 -5.08 -3.71 4.76
CA ILE A 68 -5.89 -2.48 4.77
C ILE A 68 -6.09 -2.00 6.20
N GLN A 69 -6.31 -2.93 7.13
CA GLN A 69 -6.43 -2.62 8.56
C GLN A 69 -5.13 -1.98 9.09
N ASN A 70 -3.98 -2.52 8.72
CA ASN A 70 -2.68 -1.93 9.08
C ASN A 70 -2.49 -0.54 8.45
N ILE A 71 -2.80 -0.35 7.17
CA ILE A 71 -2.71 0.96 6.51
C ILE A 71 -3.63 1.97 7.18
N SER A 72 -4.86 1.56 7.48
CA SER A 72 -5.86 2.38 8.17
C SER A 72 -5.40 2.76 9.57
N SER A 73 -4.87 1.81 10.34
CA SER A 73 -4.34 2.07 11.67
C SER A 73 -3.17 3.05 11.65
N ASN A 74 -2.24 2.91 10.70
CA ASN A 74 -1.12 3.84 10.56
C ASN A 74 -1.61 5.24 10.19
N PHE A 75 -2.52 5.34 9.22
CA PHE A 75 -3.10 6.61 8.82
C PHE A 75 -3.83 7.30 9.98
N ILE A 76 -4.73 6.58 10.67
CA ILE A 76 -5.48 7.07 11.83
C ILE A 76 -4.50 7.60 12.89
N SER A 77 -3.47 6.82 13.22
CA SER A 77 -2.44 7.23 14.19
C SER A 77 -1.75 8.51 13.74
N SER A 78 -1.32 8.59 12.48
CA SER A 78 -0.65 9.78 11.94
C SER A 78 -1.52 11.02 12.02
N ILE A 79 -2.78 10.98 11.56
CA ILE A 79 -3.61 12.18 11.50
C ILE A 79 -4.14 12.59 12.88
N THR A 80 -4.35 11.62 13.77
CA THR A 80 -4.70 11.89 15.17
C THR A 80 -3.54 12.59 15.87
N GLN A 81 -2.31 12.07 15.72
CA GLN A 81 -1.13 12.62 16.38
C GLN A 81 -0.66 13.94 15.79
N LYS A 82 -0.69 14.09 14.46
CA LYS A 82 -0.16 15.28 13.76
C LYS A 82 -1.15 16.44 13.70
N PHE A 83 -2.42 16.15 13.48
CA PHE A 83 -3.44 17.18 13.22
C PHE A 83 -4.47 17.29 14.35
N GLY A 84 -4.37 16.47 15.39
CA GLY A 84 -5.31 16.48 16.52
C GLY A 84 -6.72 16.03 16.14
N ILE A 85 -6.88 15.30 15.02
CA ILE A 85 -8.18 14.80 14.56
C ILE A 85 -8.62 13.68 15.49
N SER A 86 -9.90 13.67 15.89
CA SER A 86 -10.44 12.59 16.74
C SER A 86 -10.29 11.22 16.06
N SER A 87 -10.03 10.18 16.86
CA SER A 87 -9.87 8.83 16.33
C SER A 87 -11.13 8.33 15.61
N GLU A 88 -12.31 8.79 16.04
CA GLU A 88 -13.60 8.51 15.39
C GLU A 88 -13.67 9.12 13.98
N ALA A 89 -13.35 10.42 13.85
CA ALA A 89 -13.33 11.08 12.56
C ALA A 89 -12.25 10.49 11.63
N ALA A 90 -11.05 10.26 12.18
CA ALA A 90 -9.95 9.64 11.47
C ALA A 90 -10.32 8.24 10.96
N SER A 91 -11.02 7.44 11.78
CA SER A 91 -11.50 6.12 11.40
C SER A 91 -12.56 6.18 10.29
N GLY A 92 -13.50 7.12 10.35
CA GLY A 92 -14.48 7.34 9.28
C GLY A 92 -13.84 7.72 7.94
N ILE A 93 -12.80 8.56 7.98
CA ILE A 93 -12.02 8.91 6.80
C ILE A 93 -11.28 7.68 6.28
N ALA A 94 -10.56 6.97 7.14
CA ALA A 94 -9.79 5.79 6.78
C ALA A 94 -10.66 4.71 6.11
N ALA A 95 -11.84 4.45 6.69
CA ALA A 95 -12.77 3.42 6.23
C ALA A 95 -13.35 3.68 4.83
N SER A 96 -13.39 4.94 4.39
CA SER A 96 -13.88 5.34 3.08
C SER A 96 -12.74 5.56 2.09
N VAL A 97 -11.75 6.37 2.45
CA VAL A 97 -10.68 6.80 1.54
C VAL A 97 -9.73 5.66 1.20
N ILE A 98 -9.25 4.90 2.20
CA ILE A 98 -8.18 3.92 1.96
C ILE A 98 -8.66 2.77 1.06
N PRO A 99 -9.80 2.11 1.33
CA PRO A 99 -10.28 1.05 0.45
C PRO A 99 -10.57 1.55 -0.98
N ASN A 100 -11.18 2.73 -1.13
CA ASN A 100 -11.54 3.28 -2.44
C ASN A 100 -10.31 3.65 -3.28
N VAL A 101 -9.27 4.23 -2.64
CA VAL A 101 -8.01 4.54 -3.31
C VAL A 101 -7.28 3.26 -3.69
N LEU A 102 -7.18 2.27 -2.80
CA LEU A 102 -6.55 0.98 -3.11
C LEU A 102 -7.28 0.27 -4.25
N ASN A 103 -8.62 0.30 -4.26
CA ASN A 103 -9.42 -0.25 -5.36
C ASN A 103 -9.16 0.51 -6.67
N SER A 104 -8.97 1.83 -6.61
CA SER A 104 -8.64 2.64 -7.80
C SER A 104 -7.22 2.34 -8.32
N ILE A 105 -6.26 2.10 -7.42
CA ILE A 105 -4.90 1.66 -7.79
C ILE A 105 -4.96 0.30 -8.50
N GLN A 106 -5.77 -0.63 -8.00
CA GLN A 106 -5.99 -1.93 -8.66
C GLN A 106 -6.56 -1.77 -10.07
N ASN A 107 -7.54 -0.89 -10.23
CA ASN A 107 -8.16 -0.63 -11.53
C ASN A 107 -7.22 0.09 -12.51
N MET A 108 -6.28 0.91 -12.02
CA MET A 108 -5.25 1.55 -12.83
C MET A 108 -4.28 0.52 -13.45
N GLY A 109 -4.12 -0.64 -12.82
CA GLY A 109 -3.34 -1.78 -13.32
C GLY A 109 -4.14 -2.78 -14.15
N ASN A 110 -5.22 -2.41 -14.85
CA ASN A 110 -6.00 -3.31 -15.73
C ASN A 110 -6.29 -4.73 -15.15
N GLY A 111 -6.57 -4.83 -13.85
CA GLY A 111 -6.95 -6.08 -13.17
C GLY A 111 -5.79 -6.86 -12.53
N SER A 112 -6.11 -7.97 -11.85
CA SER A 112 -5.17 -8.79 -11.04
C SER A 112 -3.93 -9.31 -11.79
N GLY A 113 -3.81 -9.11 -13.11
CA GLY A 113 -2.66 -9.46 -13.92
C GLY A 113 -1.49 -8.47 -13.85
N ASP A 114 -1.74 -7.17 -13.63
CA ASP A 114 -0.66 -6.17 -13.62
C ASP A 114 -0.19 -5.77 -12.22
N ILE A 115 -0.21 -6.73 -11.28
CA ILE A 115 0.62 -6.61 -10.07
C ILE A 115 2.07 -6.29 -10.47
N GLN A 116 2.52 -6.78 -11.64
CA GLN A 116 3.81 -6.43 -12.23
C GLN A 116 3.93 -4.96 -12.64
N ASN A 117 2.89 -4.29 -13.15
CA ASN A 117 2.95 -2.85 -13.47
C ASN A 117 2.86 -1.99 -12.22
N ILE A 118 2.01 -2.38 -11.25
CA ILE A 118 1.97 -1.73 -9.93
C ILE A 118 3.34 -1.87 -9.26
N LEU A 119 3.89 -3.08 -9.24
CA LEU A 119 5.24 -3.37 -8.74
C LEU A 119 6.28 -2.54 -9.47
N SER A 120 6.31 -2.59 -10.79
CA SER A 120 7.26 -1.84 -11.62
C SER A 120 7.14 -0.35 -11.38
N SER A 121 5.94 0.19 -11.19
CA SER A 121 5.73 1.62 -10.95
C SER A 121 6.09 2.07 -9.52
N LEU A 122 6.00 1.16 -8.54
CA LEU A 122 6.49 1.35 -7.18
C LEU A 122 8.01 1.22 -7.10
N THR A 123 8.61 0.31 -7.87
CA THR A 123 10.05 0.04 -7.87
C THR A 123 10.83 0.84 -8.90
N SER A 124 10.22 1.38 -9.95
CA SER A 124 10.94 2.23 -10.92
C SER A 124 11.27 3.61 -10.35
N GLY A 125 10.69 3.99 -9.21
CA GLY A 125 11.07 5.17 -8.42
C GLY A 125 11.99 4.87 -7.23
N ASN A 126 12.25 3.58 -6.93
CA ASN A 126 13.09 3.16 -5.82
C ASN A 126 13.93 1.97 -6.29
N THR A 127 15.22 2.20 -6.55
CA THR A 127 16.29 1.28 -7.04
C THR A 127 16.40 -0.08 -6.33
N ASN A 128 15.50 -0.40 -5.42
CA ASN A 128 15.43 -1.59 -4.59
C ASN A 128 14.75 -2.81 -5.23
N PHE A 129 14.39 -2.81 -6.52
CA PHE A 129 13.98 -4.07 -7.19
C PHE A 129 15.10 -5.11 -7.13
N TRP A 130 16.35 -4.71 -7.36
CA TRP A 130 17.52 -5.61 -7.21
C TRP A 130 17.74 -6.04 -5.75
N GLY A 131 17.41 -5.18 -4.77
CA GLY A 131 17.50 -5.53 -3.35
C GLY A 131 16.39 -6.48 -2.88
N ILE A 132 15.18 -6.33 -3.43
CA ILE A 132 14.06 -7.23 -3.18
C ILE A 132 14.28 -8.55 -3.91
N ALA A 133 14.71 -8.52 -5.18
CA ALA A 133 15.05 -9.72 -5.94
C ALA A 133 16.23 -10.48 -5.33
N ASN A 134 17.27 -9.79 -4.85
CA ASN A 134 18.35 -10.44 -4.10
C ASN A 134 17.91 -10.94 -2.74
N SER A 135 17.05 -10.23 -1.99
CA SER A 135 16.61 -10.71 -0.67
C SER A 135 15.61 -11.86 -0.77
N ILE A 136 14.76 -11.88 -1.80
CA ILE A 136 13.90 -13.02 -2.14
C ILE A 136 14.75 -14.15 -2.69
N GLY A 137 15.71 -13.86 -3.57
CA GLY A 137 16.67 -14.84 -4.09
C GLY A 137 17.47 -15.50 -2.97
N SER A 138 18.11 -14.72 -2.11
CA SER A 138 18.86 -15.22 -0.95
C SER A 138 17.97 -15.88 0.12
N LYS A 139 16.67 -15.56 0.22
CA LYS A 139 15.74 -16.27 1.11
C LYS A 139 15.16 -17.55 0.51
N LEU A 140 15.16 -17.67 -0.82
CA LEU A 140 14.76 -18.86 -1.57
C LEU A 140 15.96 -19.76 -1.93
N GLY A 141 17.18 -19.41 -1.49
CA GLY A 141 18.40 -20.16 -1.78
C GLY A 141 18.91 -20.00 -3.22
N LEU A 142 18.48 -18.97 -3.95
CA LEU A 142 18.99 -18.64 -5.29
C LEU A 142 20.30 -17.83 -5.23
N ASP A 143 21.09 -17.98 -4.17
CA ASP A 143 22.34 -17.23 -4.06
C ASP A 143 23.46 -17.89 -4.87
N LYS A 144 23.70 -17.26 -6.02
CA LYS A 144 25.01 -17.02 -6.64
C LYS A 144 25.57 -18.08 -7.59
N ASP A 145 25.03 -19.28 -7.65
CA ASP A 145 25.14 -20.16 -8.80
C ASP A 145 23.78 -20.29 -9.48
N VAL A 146 23.79 -20.23 -10.82
CA VAL A 146 22.57 -20.17 -11.64
C VAL A 146 22.06 -21.60 -11.86
N ASP A 147 21.89 -22.36 -10.79
CA ASP A 147 21.24 -23.67 -10.83
C ASP A 147 20.54 -23.98 -9.51
N VAL A 148 19.21 -24.04 -9.60
CA VAL A 148 18.37 -24.64 -8.56
C VAL A 148 18.56 -26.15 -8.69
N ASP A 149 19.58 -26.70 -8.04
CA ASP A 149 19.93 -28.09 -8.17
C ASP A 149 19.37 -28.96 -7.03
N PHE A 150 19.52 -30.27 -7.20
CA PHE A 150 18.92 -31.26 -6.32
C PHE A 150 19.58 -31.32 -4.93
N ASP A 151 20.73 -30.67 -4.74
CA ASP A 151 21.45 -30.68 -3.48
C ASP A 151 20.93 -29.62 -2.50
N ASP A 152 20.33 -28.55 -3.00
CA ASP A 152 19.62 -27.58 -2.15
C ASP A 152 18.27 -28.10 -1.64
N LEU A 153 17.58 -28.93 -2.44
CA LEU A 153 16.34 -29.58 -2.02
C LEU A 153 16.54 -30.58 -0.86
N LYS A 154 17.74 -31.16 -0.71
CA LYS A 154 18.09 -32.06 0.40
C LYS A 154 18.42 -31.33 1.70
N LYS A 155 18.81 -30.06 1.65
CA LYS A 155 19.11 -29.24 2.84
C LYS A 155 17.83 -28.76 3.56
N LEU A 156 16.67 -28.94 2.93
CA LEU A 156 15.36 -28.53 3.43
C LEU A 156 14.61 -29.64 4.20
N PHE A 157 15.19 -30.84 4.32
CA PHE A 157 14.65 -31.96 5.10
C PHE A 157 15.67 -32.52 6.10
#